data_AF-A0A7Y6Q7T0-F1
#
_entry.id   AF-A0A7Y6Q7T0-F1
#
_cell.length_a   1.000
_cell.length_b   1.000
_cell.length_c   1.000
_cell.angle_alpha   90.00
_cell.angle_beta   90.00
_cell.angle_gamma   90.00
#
_symmetry.space_group_name_H-M   'P 1'
#
loop_
_entity.id
_entity.type
_entity.pdbx_description
1 polymer ?
#
loop_
_entity_poly.entity_id
_entity_poly.type
_entity_poly.pdbx_seq_one_letter_code
_entity_poly.pdbx_strand_id
1 'polypeptide(L)'
;MIDIPKTLEDMSMRERCGMLETVACALEAVAEEAEDLGDIRFAAHSKCVACTIRGYTDNFAAQDIKSAELLLELGITLVHLSSTRSAGAEDTMSHNAHVFH
;
A
#
# COMPACT_ATOMS: atom_id res chain seq x y z
N MET A 1 -22.78 11.69 -7.62
CA MET A 1 -22.62 11.99 -6.18
C MET A 1 -21.26 12.65 -6.04
N ILE A 2 -21.17 13.84 -5.46
CA ILE A 2 -19.88 14.48 -5.19
C ILE A 2 -19.43 13.91 -3.84
N ASP A 3 -18.47 12.98 -3.87
CA ASP A 3 -17.84 12.52 -2.63
C ASP A 3 -16.95 13.65 -2.12
N ILE A 4 -17.37 14.25 -1.00
CA ILE A 4 -16.56 15.22 -0.28
C ILE A 4 -15.42 14.42 0.36
N PRO A 5 -14.15 14.82 0.18
CA PRO A 5 -13.03 14.20 0.89
C PRO A 5 -13.31 14.25 2.39
N LYS A 6 -13.39 13.09 3.03
CA LYS A 6 -13.57 12.96 4.49
C LYS A 6 -12.23 12.66 5.13
N THR A 7 -12.00 13.23 6.31
CA THR A 7 -10.91 12.78 7.17
C THR A 7 -11.25 11.40 7.75
N LEU A 8 -10.25 10.67 8.27
CA LEU A 8 -10.51 9.39 8.91
C LEU A 8 -11.41 9.54 10.14
N GLU A 9 -11.39 10.68 10.84
CA GLU A 9 -12.32 10.97 11.93
C GLU A 9 -13.77 11.14 11.45
N ASP A 10 -13.97 11.76 10.27
CA ASP A 10 -15.29 12.02 9.68
C ASP A 10 -15.92 10.78 9.00
N MET A 11 -15.14 9.73 8.77
CA MET A 11 -15.63 8.49 8.14
C MET A 11 -16.47 7.64 9.09
N SER A 12 -17.46 6.96 8.54
CA SER A 12 -18.10 5.84 9.24
C SER A 12 -17.13 4.66 9.36
N MET A 13 -17.38 3.78 10.34
CA MET A 13 -16.61 2.56 10.51
C MET A 13 -16.55 1.72 9.22
N ARG A 14 -17.66 1.65 8.46
CA ARG A 14 -17.71 0.95 7.17
C ARG A 14 -16.79 1.56 6.13
N GLU A 15 -16.76 2.89 6.03
CA GLU A 15 -15.87 3.59 5.10
C GLU A 15 -14.40 3.35 5.47
N ARG A 16 -14.06 3.38 6.77
CA ARG A 16 -12.70 3.05 7.24
C ARG A 16 -12.29 1.62 6.91
N CYS A 17 -13.15 0.63 7.17
CA CYS A 17 -12.88 -0.77 6.82
C CYS A 17 -12.71 -0.93 5.30
N GLY A 18 -13.51 -0.23 4.49
CA GLY A 18 -13.36 -0.25 3.04
C GLY A 18 -12.03 0.32 2.55
N MET A 19 -11.56 1.42 3.15
CA MET A 19 -10.23 1.96 2.85
C MET A 19 -9.11 1.00 3.25
N LEU A 20 -9.18 0.44 4.46
CA LEU A 20 -8.21 -0.54 4.95
C LEU A 20 -8.12 -1.74 4.01
N GLU A 21 -9.26 -2.32 3.61
CA GLU A 21 -9.29 -3.44 2.65
C GLU A 21 -8.66 -3.05 1.31
N THR A 22 -8.95 -1.84 0.81
CA THR A 22 -8.38 -1.34 -0.44
C THR A 22 -6.86 -1.24 -0.35
N VAL A 23 -6.32 -0.72 0.77
CA VAL A 23 -4.88 -0.62 1.00
C VAL A 23 -4.24 -2.00 1.16
N ALA A 24 -4.90 -2.95 1.83
CA ALA A 24 -4.41 -4.32 1.96
C ALA A 24 -4.25 -4.99 0.58
N CYS A 25 -5.26 -4.88 -0.29
CA CYS A 25 -5.20 -5.39 -1.66
C CYS A 25 -4.07 -4.73 -2.47
N ALA A 26 -3.87 -3.42 -2.33
CA ALA A 26 -2.79 -2.73 -3.02
C ALA A 26 -1.40 -3.20 -2.54
N LEU A 27 -1.23 -3.42 -1.23
CA LEU A 27 0.01 -3.93 -0.66
C LEU A 27 0.33 -5.36 -1.12
N GLU A 28 -0.69 -6.20 -1.30
CA GLU A 28 -0.52 -7.55 -1.85
C GLU A 28 -0.01 -7.51 -3.29
N ALA A 29 -0.63 -6.69 -4.15
CA ALA A 29 -0.18 -6.49 -5.52
C ALA A 29 1.26 -5.94 -5.58
N VAL A 30 1.57 -4.96 -4.72
CA VAL A 30 2.91 -4.38 -4.60
C VAL A 30 3.93 -5.41 -4.10
N ALA A 31 3.53 -6.32 -3.21
CA ALA A 31 4.41 -7.37 -2.74
C ALA A 31 4.71 -8.39 -3.84
N GLU A 32 3.70 -8.78 -4.63
CA GLU A 32 3.87 -9.67 -5.78
C GLU A 32 4.85 -9.05 -6.80
N GLU A 33 4.66 -7.77 -7.17
CA GLU A 33 5.57 -7.06 -8.06
C GLU A 33 7.01 -7.01 -7.50
N ALA A 34 7.16 -6.78 -6.19
CA ALA A 34 8.47 -6.76 -5.55
C ALA A 34 9.15 -8.14 -5.52
N GLU A 35 8.40 -9.24 -5.38
CA GLU A 35 8.95 -10.60 -5.50
C GLU A 35 9.44 -10.86 -6.92
N ASP A 36 8.67 -10.47 -7.94
CA ASP A 36 9.02 -10.62 -9.35
C ASP A 36 10.31 -9.84 -9.69
N LEU A 37 10.51 -8.68 -9.07
CA LEU A 37 11.72 -7.86 -9.19
C LEU A 37 12.89 -8.35 -8.30
N GLY A 38 12.69 -9.39 -7.49
CA GLY A 38 13.70 -9.96 -6.60
C GLY A 38 13.94 -9.18 -5.30
N ASP A 39 13.13 -8.16 -4.98
CA ASP A 39 13.17 -7.48 -3.68
C ASP A 39 12.32 -8.21 -2.63
N ILE A 40 12.81 -9.38 -2.23
CA ILE A 40 12.13 -10.27 -1.28
C ILE A 40 11.87 -9.59 0.08
N ARG A 41 12.72 -8.64 0.49
CA ARG A 41 12.56 -7.95 1.78
C ARG A 41 11.39 -6.98 1.72
N PHE A 42 11.29 -6.21 0.64
CA PHE A 42 10.18 -5.30 0.46
C PHE A 42 8.86 -6.05 0.29
N ALA A 43 8.86 -7.14 -0.47
CA ALA A 43 7.71 -8.02 -0.60
C ALA A 43 7.20 -8.58 0.74
N ALA A 44 8.11 -9.14 1.55
CA ALA A 44 7.76 -9.68 2.85
C ALA A 44 7.19 -8.60 3.79
N HIS A 45 7.75 -7.39 3.74
CA HIS A 45 7.27 -6.27 4.53
C HIS A 45 5.86 -5.86 4.10
N SER A 46 5.62 -5.69 2.80
CA SER A 46 4.31 -5.33 2.24
C SER A 46 3.25 -6.39 2.56
N LYS A 47 3.56 -7.68 2.42
CA LYS A 47 2.66 -8.79 2.83
C LYS A 47 2.35 -8.75 4.33
N CYS A 48 3.34 -8.50 5.18
CA CYS A 48 3.14 -8.41 6.63
C CYS A 48 2.15 -7.29 7.00
N VAL A 49 2.28 -6.11 6.38
CA VAL A 49 1.36 -4.99 6.61
C VAL A 49 -0.04 -5.31 6.09
N ALA A 50 -0.18 -5.92 4.90
CA ALA A 50 -1.47 -6.35 4.36
C ALA A 50 -2.19 -7.33 5.30
N CYS A 51 -1.48 -8.36 5.78
CA CYS A 51 -2.02 -9.32 6.75
C CYS A 51 -2.42 -8.65 8.07
N THR A 52 -1.63 -7.69 8.54
CA THR A 52 -1.94 -6.91 9.76
C THR A 52 -3.23 -6.13 9.58
N ILE A 53 -3.39 -5.46 8.43
CA ILE A 53 -4.61 -4.72 8.10
C ILE A 53 -5.83 -5.63 8.03
N ARG A 54 -5.73 -6.81 7.40
CA ARG A 54 -6.85 -7.78 7.33
C ARG A 54 -7.26 -8.31 8.70
N GLY A 55 -6.29 -8.70 9.53
CA GLY A 55 -6.59 -9.14 10.90
C GLY A 55 -7.18 -8.02 11.77
N TYR A 56 -6.85 -6.78 11.43
CA TYR A 56 -7.36 -5.60 12.10
C TYR A 56 -8.79 -5.24 11.68
N THR A 57 -9.15 -5.36 10.40
CA THR A 57 -10.53 -5.16 9.93
C THR A 57 -11.49 -6.19 10.49
N ASP A 58 -11.03 -7.43 10.73
CA ASP A 58 -11.83 -8.51 11.31
C ASP A 58 -12.22 -8.28 12.79
N ASN A 59 -11.43 -7.51 13.56
CA ASN A 59 -11.65 -7.26 15.00
C ASN A 59 -11.83 -5.77 15.33
N PHE A 60 -12.24 -4.97 14.35
CA PHE A 60 -12.23 -3.51 14.48
C PHE A 60 -13.26 -3.03 15.52
N ALA A 61 -12.81 -2.44 16.63
CA ALA A 61 -13.67 -1.74 17.58
C ALA A 61 -13.63 -0.23 17.33
N ALA A 62 -14.71 0.50 17.66
CA ALA A 62 -14.81 1.95 17.45
C ALA A 62 -13.72 2.79 18.16
N GLN A 63 -12.99 2.17 19.09
CA GLN A 63 -11.94 2.78 19.92
C GLN A 63 -10.53 2.67 19.30
N ASP A 64 -10.37 1.97 18.17
CA ASP A 64 -9.06 1.77 17.54
C ASP A 64 -8.75 2.75 16.41
N ILE A 65 -9.50 3.86 16.25
CA ILE A 65 -9.35 4.79 15.11
C ILE A 65 -7.88 5.19 14.86
N LYS A 66 -7.13 5.53 15.90
CA LYS A 66 -5.72 5.92 15.77
C LYS A 66 -4.81 4.82 15.20
N SER A 67 -5.06 3.56 15.55
CA SER A 67 -4.31 2.43 15.00
C SER A 67 -4.66 2.21 13.52
N ALA A 68 -5.91 2.49 13.12
CA ALA A 68 -6.32 2.44 11.72
C ALA A 68 -5.61 3.52 10.91
N GLU A 69 -5.50 4.73 11.44
CA GLU A 69 -4.79 5.84 10.80
C GLU A 69 -3.32 5.49 10.55
N LEU A 70 -2.62 4.97 11.57
CA LEU A 70 -1.21 4.59 11.44
C LEU A 70 -1.01 3.46 10.42
N LEU A 71 -1.89 2.47 10.41
CA LEU A 71 -1.84 1.37 9.42
C LEU A 71 -2.09 1.88 8.00
N LEU A 72 -3.03 2.81 7.83
CA LEU A 72 -3.30 3.43 6.53
C LEU A 72 -2.12 4.28 6.05
N GLU A 73 -1.54 5.11 6.92
CA GLU A 73 -0.36 5.92 6.60
C GLU A 73 0.83 5.06 6.17
N LEU A 74 1.09 3.99 6.94
CA LEU A 74 2.14 3.02 6.61
C LEU A 74 1.88 2.33 5.27
N GLY A 75 0.65 1.82 5.07
CA GLY A 75 0.29 1.11 3.84
C GLY A 75 0.39 2.00 2.59
N ILE A 76 -0.13 3.23 2.67
CA ILE A 76 -0.04 4.22 1.59
C ILE A 76 1.41 4.57 1.30
N THR A 77 2.24 4.74 2.34
CA THR A 77 3.67 5.03 2.17
C THR A 77 4.39 3.90 1.42
N LEU A 78 4.12 2.63 1.76
CA LEU A 78 4.71 1.50 1.06
C LEU A 78 4.27 1.42 -0.41
N VAL A 79 2.99 1.66 -0.71
CA VAL A 79 2.48 1.71 -2.09
C VAL A 79 3.13 2.85 -2.89
N HIS A 80 3.38 4.00 -2.27
CA HIS A 80 4.12 5.08 -2.93
C HIS A 80 5.59 4.71 -3.16
N LEU A 81 6.24 4.09 -2.19
CA LEU A 81 7.64 3.67 -2.31
C LEU A 81 7.84 2.66 -3.44
N SER A 82 6.92 1.70 -3.63
CA SER A 82 7.00 0.76 -4.76
C SER A 82 6.89 1.50 -6.09
N SER A 83 5.92 2.40 -6.22
CA SER A 83 5.71 3.20 -7.44
C SER A 83 6.95 4.01 -7.81
N THR A 84 7.62 4.62 -6.83
CA THR A 84 8.87 5.37 -7.07
C THR A 84 10.04 4.48 -7.45
N ARG A 85 10.06 3.23 -6.95
CA ARG A 85 11.09 2.25 -7.29
C ARG A 85 10.92 1.72 -8.71
N SER A 86 9.69 1.43 -9.13
CA SER A 86 9.38 1.00 -10.50
C SER A 86 9.71 2.12 -11.50
N ALA A 87 9.43 3.39 -11.18
CA ALA A 87 9.80 4.53 -12.03
C ALA A 87 11.33 4.71 -12.21
N GLY A 88 12.14 4.36 -11.20
CA GLY A 88 13.60 4.40 -11.31
C GLY A 88 14.21 3.23 -12.11
N ALA A 89 13.48 2.11 -12.24
CA ALA A 89 13.91 0.96 -13.02
C ALA A 89 13.72 1.16 -14.54
N GLU A 90 12.71 1.94 -14.95
CA GLU A 90 12.49 2.24 -16.37
C GLU A 90 13.54 3.23 -16.95
N ASP A 91 14.03 4.18 -16.13
CA ASP A 91 15.05 5.16 -16.56
C ASP A 91 16.42 4.50 -16.85
N THR A 92 16.77 3.44 -16.12
CA THR A 92 18.02 2.70 -16.33
C THR A 92 17.98 1.79 -17.56
N MET A 93 16.81 1.30 -17.97
CA MET A 93 16.66 0.51 -19.20
C MET A 93 16.74 1.38 -20.47
N SER A 94 16.31 2.64 -20.41
CA SER A 94 16.44 3.60 -21.52
C SER A 94 17.90 3.96 -21.81
N HIS A 95 18.74 4.10 -20.77
CA HIS A 95 20.14 4.50 -20.94
C HIS A 95 21.04 3.39 -21.52
N ASN A 96 20.71 2.10 -21.27
CA ASN A 96 21.49 0.97 -21.78
C ASN A 96 21.17 0.60 -23.25
N ALA A 97 20.04 1.06 -23.79
CA ALA A 97 19.69 0.82 -25.20
C ALA A 97 20.52 1.64 -26.19
N HIS A 98 21.21 2.70 -25.74
CA HIS A 98 21.98 3.61 -26.59
C HIS A 98 23.49 3.30 -26.66
N VAL A 99 23.99 2.30 -25.92
CA VAL A 99 25.43 1.97 -25.86
C VAL A 99 25.82 0.82 -26.80
N PHE A 100 24.85 0.19 -27.47
CA PHE A 100 25.10 -0.82 -28.50
C PHE A 100 24.69 -0.31 -29.89
N HIS A 101 25.46 0.63 -30.45
CA HIS A 101 25.50 0.85 -31.90
C HIS A 101 26.83 1.43 -32.37
#